data_AF-A0A356PF73-F1
#
_entry.id   AF-A0A356PF73-F1
#
_cell.length_a   1.000
_cell.length_b   1.000
_cell.length_c   1.000
_cell.angle_alpha   90.00
_cell.angle_beta   90.00
_cell.angle_gamma   90.00
#
_symmetry.space_group_name_H-M   'P 1'
#
loop_
_entity.id
_entity.type
_entity.pdbx_description
1 polymer ?
#
loop_
_entity_poly.entity_id
_entity_poly.type
_entity_poly.pdbx_seq_one_letter_code
_entity_poly.pdbx_strand_id
1 'polypeptide(L)'
;MEWVKIQTLYDTEKHALKTANIVATTEARLANQPQGPQYEVETRIEPVKEKWQIFWRKVFIGNKTGCGGGCDSCSSEPLPKKTLAKVLPFLQRPV
;
A
#
# COMPACT_ATOMS: atom_id res chain seq x y z
N MET A 1 1.63 -3.62 -18.09
CA MET A 1 0.91 -2.48 -17.49
C MET A 1 0.88 -1.37 -18.51
N GLU A 2 -0.30 -0.79 -18.73
CA GLU A 2 -0.53 0.20 -19.79
C GLU A 2 -0.23 1.63 -19.30
N TRP A 3 0.27 2.47 -20.20
CA TRP A 3 0.42 3.90 -19.95
C TRP A 3 -0.94 4.58 -20.10
N VAL A 4 -1.36 5.29 -19.06
CA VAL A 4 -2.60 6.06 -19.05
C VAL A 4 -2.33 7.45 -19.61
N LYS A 5 -3.09 7.81 -20.65
CA LYS A 5 -3.03 9.12 -21.28
C LYS A 5 -3.96 10.10 -20.56
N ILE A 6 -3.44 11.26 -20.15
CA ILE A 6 -4.28 12.36 -19.66
C ILE A 6 -5.03 12.98 -20.83
N GLN A 7 -6.34 13.19 -20.72
CA GLN A 7 -7.14 13.70 -21.84
C GLN A 7 -6.74 15.12 -22.26
N THR A 8 -6.24 15.91 -21.32
CA THR A 8 -5.83 17.30 -21.52
C THR A 8 -4.48 17.41 -22.21
N LEU A 9 -4.40 18.28 -23.22
CA LEU A 9 -3.17 18.71 -23.88
C LEU A 9 -2.75 20.08 -23.34
N TYR A 10 -1.46 20.30 -23.21
CA TYR A 10 -0.91 21.55 -22.65
C TYR A 10 -0.14 22.33 -23.70
N ASP A 11 -0.32 23.65 -23.74
CA ASP A 11 0.35 24.50 -24.73
C ASP A 11 1.82 24.79 -24.37
N THR A 12 2.20 24.65 -23.10
CA THR A 12 3.59 24.87 -22.64
C THR A 12 4.14 23.66 -21.90
N GLU A 13 5.43 23.40 -22.12
CA GLU A 13 6.16 22.34 -21.44
C GLU A 13 6.11 22.52 -19.92
N LYS A 14 6.28 23.75 -19.45
CA LYS A 14 6.27 24.08 -18.02
C LYS A 14 4.94 23.70 -17.35
N HIS A 15 3.81 23.92 -18.04
CA HIS A 15 2.50 23.51 -17.52
C HIS A 15 2.34 21.99 -17.54
N ALA A 16 2.82 21.33 -18.61
CA ALA A 16 2.80 19.88 -18.69
C ALA A 16 3.63 19.23 -17.57
N LEU A 17 4.83 19.76 -17.31
CA LEU A 17 5.74 19.27 -16.28
C LEU A 17 5.18 19.49 -14.88
N LYS A 18 4.61 20.66 -14.61
CA LYS A 18 3.91 20.93 -13.35
C LYS A 18 2.76 19.95 -13.12
N THR A 19 1.96 19.68 -14.15
CA THR A 19 0.84 18.73 -14.05
C THR A 19 1.33 17.30 -13.87
N ALA A 20 2.38 16.88 -14.59
CA ALA A 20 3.00 15.56 -14.42
C ALA A 20 3.44 15.34 -12.97
N ASN A 21 4.07 16.33 -12.33
CA ASN A 21 4.44 16.25 -10.91
C ASN A 21 3.23 16.12 -9.96
N ILE A 22 2.15 16.84 -10.25
CA ILE A 22 0.90 16.70 -9.47
C ILE A 22 0.34 15.28 -9.62
N VAL A 23 0.32 14.74 -10.85
CA VAL A 23 -0.17 13.38 -11.11
C VAL A 23 0.72 12.35 -10.42
N ALA A 24 2.04 12.46 -10.53
CA ALA A 24 2.99 11.57 -9.87
C ALA A 24 2.74 11.50 -8.36
N THR A 25 2.60 12.66 -7.71
CA THR A 25 2.40 12.74 -6.25
C THR A 25 1.02 12.31 -5.80
N THR A 26 -0.04 12.71 -6.51
CA THR A 26 -1.43 12.37 -6.16
C THR A 26 -1.73 10.91 -6.40
N GLU A 27 -1.35 10.36 -7.56
CA GLU A 27 -1.57 8.95 -7.87
C GLU A 27 -0.71 8.03 -7.00
N ALA A 28 0.52 8.42 -6.65
CA ALA A 28 1.33 7.65 -5.71
C ALA A 28 0.64 7.59 -4.34
N ARG A 29 0.11 8.72 -3.86
CA ARG A 29 -0.61 8.77 -2.59
C ARG A 29 -1.90 7.97 -2.59
N LEU A 30 -2.62 7.92 -3.72
CA LEU A 30 -3.85 7.12 -3.86
C LEU A 30 -3.58 5.63 -4.04
N ALA A 31 -2.47 5.27 -4.70
CA ALA A 31 -2.10 3.88 -4.93
C ALA A 31 -1.48 3.22 -3.70
N ASN A 32 -0.81 3.99 -2.84
CA ASN A 32 -0.08 3.47 -1.69
C ASN A 32 -0.97 3.33 -0.46
N GLN A 33 -0.96 2.14 0.13
CA GLN A 33 -1.63 1.88 1.39
C GLN A 33 -0.65 2.00 2.56
N PRO A 34 -1.08 2.46 3.75
CA PRO A 34 -0.21 2.53 4.93
C PRO A 34 0.43 1.19 5.32
N GLN A 35 -0.33 0.11 5.12
CA GLN A 35 0.08 -1.28 5.26
C GLN A 35 -0.48 -2.01 4.03
N GLY A 36 0.38 -2.59 3.21
CA GLY A 36 -0.06 -3.17 1.94
C GLY A 36 0.78 -2.75 0.72
N PRO A 37 0.28 -3.09 -0.48
CA PRO A 37 0.94 -2.82 -1.75
C PRO A 37 1.39 -1.37 -1.88
N GLN A 38 2.63 -1.21 -2.35
CA GLN A 38 3.25 0.03 -2.71
C GLN A 38 3.47 0.06 -4.22
N TYR A 39 3.21 1.22 -4.78
CA TYR A 39 3.37 1.56 -6.17
C TYR A 39 4.11 2.89 -6.29
N GLU A 40 5.03 2.92 -7.23
CA GLU A 40 5.62 4.15 -7.74
C GLU A 40 4.83 4.61 -8.96
N VAL A 41 4.79 5.91 -9.20
CA VAL A 41 4.13 6.47 -10.38
C VAL A 41 5.18 7.10 -11.27
N GLU A 42 5.33 6.53 -12.46
CA GLU A 42 6.15 7.10 -13.51
C GLU A 42 5.30 8.01 -14.39
N THR A 43 5.85 9.17 -14.74
CA THR A 43 5.21 10.11 -15.68
C THR A 43 6.12 10.35 -16.87
N ARG A 44 5.53 10.39 -18.06
CA ARG A 44 6.21 10.70 -19.31
C ARG A 44 5.51 11.86 -19.98
N ILE A 45 6.30 12.78 -20.51
CA ILE A 45 5.81 13.92 -21.27
C ILE A 45 6.31 13.75 -22.70
N GLU A 46 5.40 13.85 -23.66
CA GLU A 46 5.72 13.75 -25.09
C GLU A 46 5.21 14.99 -25.83
N PRO A 47 6.02 15.59 -26.71
CA PRO A 47 5.53 16.61 -27.62
C PRO A 47 4.65 15.94 -28.70
N VAL A 48 3.44 16.46 -28.88
CA VAL A 48 2.49 16.03 -29.90
C VAL A 48 2.07 17.26 -30.69
N LYS A 49 2.60 17.37 -31.92
CA LYS A 49 2.46 18.55 -32.79
C LYS A 49 3.03 19.80 -32.10
N GLU A 50 2.15 20.73 -31.71
CA GLU A 50 2.48 22.00 -31.04
C GLU A 50 2.08 22.00 -29.54
N LYS A 51 1.68 20.84 -29.02
CA LYS A 51 1.23 20.69 -27.63
C LYS A 51 2.00 19.59 -26.92
N TRP A 52 1.81 19.53 -25.62
CA TRP A 52 2.45 18.58 -24.73
C TRP A 52 1.41 17.61 -24.17
N GLN A 53 1.69 16.32 -24.34
CA GLN A 53 0.87 15.22 -23.86
C GLN A 53 1.54 14.57 -22.65
N ILE A 54 0.74 14.28 -21.62
CA ILE A 54 1.21 13.59 -20.42
C ILE A 54 0.68 12.18 -20.42
N PHE A 55 1.55 11.24 -20.08
CA PHE A 55 1.25 9.85 -19.79
C PHE A 55 1.75 9.50 -18.41
N TRP A 56 1.09 8.55 -17.75
CA TRP A 56 1.55 8.05 -16.47
C TRP A 56 1.23 6.56 -16.32
N ARG A 57 1.96 5.87 -15.44
CA ARG A 57 1.67 4.48 -15.09
C ARG A 57 2.03 4.19 -13.64
N LYS A 58 1.35 3.23 -13.04
CA LYS A 58 1.69 2.66 -11.74
C LYS A 58 2.69 1.53 -11.94
N VAL A 59 3.73 1.48 -11.12
CA VAL A 59 4.73 0.43 -11.09
C VAL A 59 4.73 -0.15 -9.70
N PHE A 60 4.43 -1.44 -9.55
CA PHE A 60 4.45 -2.10 -8.25
C PHE A 60 5.90 -2.20 -7.76
N ILE A 61 6.17 -1.64 -6.58
CA ILE A 61 7.52 -1.62 -5.99
C ILE A 61 7.66 -2.58 -4.81
N GLY A 62 6.55 -3.12 -4.29
CA GLY A 62 6.58 -4.09 -3.21
C GLY A 62 5.41 -3.92 -2.25
N ASN A 63 5.48 -4.57 -1.10
CA ASN A 63 4.45 -4.48 -0.07
C ASN A 63 5.07 -3.91 1.22
N LYS A 64 4.46 -2.88 1.78
CA LYS A 64 4.84 -2.35 3.08
C LYS A 64 4.22 -3.23 4.16
N THR A 65 4.99 -4.19 4.64
CA THR A 65 4.60 -5.03 5.77
C THR A 65 4.60 -4.18 7.05
N GLY A 66 3.46 -4.09 7.72
CA GLY A 66 3.26 -3.28 8.93
C GLY A 66 4.04 -3.73 10.17
N CYS A 67 4.92 -4.72 10.07
CA CYS A 67 5.70 -5.29 11.17
C CYS A 67 7.22 -4.96 11.09
N GLY A 68 7.57 -3.81 10.52
CA GLY A 68 8.98 -3.38 10.36
C GLY A 68 9.67 -2.92 11.66
N GLY A 69 8.91 -2.70 12.73
CA GLY A 69 9.37 -2.59 14.11
C GLY A 69 8.47 -3.49 14.93
N GLY A 70 9.03 -4.39 15.73
CA GLY A 70 8.33 -5.53 16.32
C GLY A 70 6.93 -5.20 16.86
N CYS A 71 5.96 -6.05 16.52
CA CYS A 71 4.68 -6.07 17.21
C CYS A 71 4.91 -6.31 18.70
N ASP A 72 4.64 -5.33 19.57
CA ASP A 72 4.51 -5.57 21.02
C ASP A 72 3.35 -6.55 21.34
N SER A 73 2.44 -6.76 20.39
CA SER A 73 1.41 -7.82 20.46
C SER A 73 1.93 -9.22 20.12
N CYS A 74 3.10 -9.34 19.50
CA CYS A 74 3.85 -10.59 19.46
C CYS A 74 4.90 -10.57 20.57
N SER A 75 4.48 -10.12 21.75
CA SER A 75 5.14 -10.55 22.97
C SER A 75 5.16 -12.07 22.87
N SER A 76 6.38 -12.61 22.85
CA SER A 76 6.66 -13.99 23.15
C SER A 76 6.13 -14.26 24.56
N GLU A 77 4.82 -14.38 24.70
CA GLU A 77 4.23 -15.01 25.86
C GLU A 77 4.89 -16.39 25.91
N PRO A 78 5.52 -16.77 27.04
CA PRO A 78 5.93 -18.16 27.18
C PRO A 78 4.66 -18.98 26.96
N LEU A 79 4.70 -19.86 25.95
CA LEU A 79 3.66 -20.85 25.67
C LEU A 79 3.00 -21.25 27.00
N PRO A 80 1.67 -21.09 27.17
CA PRO A 80 1.04 -21.35 28.46
C PRO A 80 1.48 -22.74 28.88
N LYS A 81 2.26 -22.82 29.97
CA LYS A 81 2.72 -24.09 30.53
C LYS A 81 1.45 -24.91 30.68
N LYS A 82 1.35 -26.04 29.98
CA LYS A 82 0.22 -26.95 30.06
C LYS A 82 -0.05 -27.24 31.53
N THR A 83 -0.96 -26.51 32.15
CA THR A 83 -1.44 -26.80 33.49
C THR A 83 -2.21 -28.09 33.33
N LEU A 84 -1.70 -29.15 33.98
CA LEU A 84 -2.42 -30.42 34.10
C LEU A 84 -3.87 -30.09 34.44
N ALA A 85 -4.80 -30.52 33.58
CA ALA A 85 -6.21 -30.25 33.76
C ALA A 85 -6.63 -30.69 35.15
N LYS A 86 -7.28 -29.78 35.91
CA LYS A 86 -7.79 -30.11 37.23
C LYS A 86 -9.05 -30.97 37.06
N VAL A 87 -8.93 -32.27 37.29
CA VAL A 87 -10.07 -33.19 37.29
C VAL A 87 -10.96 -32.82 38.49
N LEU A 88 -12.17 -32.34 38.21
CA LEU A 88 -13.19 -32.11 39.23
C LEU A 88 -13.96 -33.43 39.44
N PRO A 89 -13.87 -34.08 40.61
CA PRO A 89 -14.65 -35.28 40.87
C PRO A 89 -16.13 -34.91 40.97
N PHE A 90 -16.99 -35.64 40.24
CA PHE A 90 -18.43 -35.57 40.44
C PHE A 90 -18.75 -36.16 41.80
N LEU A 91 -19.28 -35.34 42.71
CA LEU A 91 -19.86 -35.83 43.96
C LEU A 91 -21.14 -36.58 43.63
N GLN A 92 -21.14 -37.90 43.83
CA GLN A 92 -22.38 -38.69 43.82
C GLN A 92 -23.19 -38.28 45.05
N ARG A 93 -24.43 -37.83 44.83
CA ARG A 93 -25.37 -37.57 45.93
C ARG A 93 -25.69 -38.91 46.63
N PRO A 94 -25.70 -38.96 47.96
CA PRO A 94 -26.23 -40.12 48.67
C PRO A 94 -27.73 -40.25 48.38
N VAL A 95 -28.15 -41.48 48.10
CA VAL A 95 -29.54 -41.92 47.92
C VAL A 95 -30.27 -41.91 49.25
#